data_AF-A0A834KMZ2-F1
#
_entry.id   AF-A0A834KMZ2-F1
#
_cell.length_a   1.000
_cell.length_b   1.000
_cell.length_c   1.000
_cell.angle_alpha   90.00
_cell.angle_beta   90.00
_cell.angle_gamma   90.00
#
_symmetry.space_group_name_H-M   'P 1'
#
loop_
_entity.id
_entity.type
_entity.pdbx_description
1 polymer ?
#
loop_
_entity_poly.entity_id
_entity_poly.type
_entity_poly.pdbx_seq_one_letter_code
_entity_poly.pdbx_strand_id
1 'polypeptide(L)'
;MGKSEPSDTCFLNKSYVFLSGLGGFGLEFVNLLILRNAQNISLTLQNVIEYGYQHMRIELWQSSGVSFKNLICLYASKRDGCKLILKTALSK
;
A
#
# COMPACT_ATOMS: atom_id res chain seq x y z
N MET A 1 -24.35 11.28 -23.82
CA MET A 1 -23.35 10.23 -23.46
C MET A 1 -22.54 10.73 -22.29
N GLY A 2 -22.45 9.96 -21.21
CA GLY A 2 -21.65 10.31 -20.02
C GLY A 2 -22.38 10.09 -18.70
N LYS A 3 -22.83 8.86 -18.41
CA LYS A 3 -23.19 8.47 -17.03
C LYS A 3 -21.88 8.35 -16.26
N SER A 4 -21.62 9.25 -15.31
CA SER A 4 -20.58 9.08 -14.30
C SER A 4 -21.10 8.11 -13.23
N GLU A 5 -20.81 6.82 -13.43
CA GLU A 5 -20.89 5.82 -12.36
C GLU A 5 -19.94 6.21 -11.22
N PRO A 6 -20.26 5.94 -9.94
CA PRO A 6 -19.30 6.13 -8.87
C PRO A 6 -18.07 5.28 -9.19
N SER A 7 -16.93 5.92 -9.41
CA SER A 7 -15.67 5.25 -9.71
C SER A 7 -15.14 4.60 -8.45
N ASP A 8 -15.75 3.49 -8.02
CA ASP A 8 -15.34 2.71 -6.85
C ASP A 8 -14.09 1.85 -7.13
N THR A 9 -13.48 2.01 -8.31
CA THR A 9 -12.34 1.21 -8.77
C THR A 9 -11.03 1.98 -8.68
N CYS A 10 -9.98 1.31 -8.20
CA CYS A 10 -8.63 1.84 -8.15
C CYS A 10 -8.01 1.84 -9.55
N PHE A 11 -7.20 2.87 -9.84
CA PHE A 11 -6.51 2.97 -11.12
C PHE A 11 -5.28 2.07 -11.10
N LEU A 12 -5.24 1.12 -12.03
CA LEU A 12 -4.13 0.17 -12.22
C LEU A 12 -2.76 0.85 -12.35
N ASN A 13 -2.72 2.06 -12.91
CA ASN A 13 -1.48 2.79 -13.17
C ASN A 13 -1.07 3.75 -12.02
N LYS A 14 -1.74 3.70 -10.87
CA LYS A 14 -1.40 4.54 -9.70
C LYS A 14 -0.80 3.69 -8.60
N SER A 15 0.16 4.27 -7.88
CA SER A 15 0.74 3.70 -6.67
C SER A 15 0.04 4.27 -5.44
N TYR A 16 -0.40 3.40 -4.54
CA TYR A 16 -1.08 3.78 -3.31
C TYR A 16 -0.11 3.68 -2.14
N VAL A 17 0.11 4.80 -1.45
CA VAL A 17 1.07 4.89 -0.34
C VAL A 17 0.33 5.07 0.98
N PHE A 18 0.66 4.24 1.98
CA PHE A 18 0.06 4.29 3.30
C PHE A 18 1.08 4.59 4.38
N LEU A 19 0.87 5.71 5.07
CA LEU A 19 1.78 6.26 6.08
C LEU A 19 1.45 5.81 7.51
N SER A 20 1.04 4.56 7.72
CA SER A 20 0.72 3.95 9.05
C SER A 20 0.01 2.59 8.93
N GLY A 21 0.29 1.81 7.89
CA GLY A 21 -0.61 0.75 7.41
C GLY A 21 -0.69 -0.57 8.21
N LEU A 22 -0.03 -0.70 9.36
CA LEU A 22 0.06 -1.99 10.10
C LEU A 22 -0.76 -2.07 11.39
N GLY A 23 -1.60 -1.08 11.69
CA GLY A 23 -2.70 -1.30 12.63
C GLY A 23 -3.71 -2.29 12.02
N GLY A 24 -4.51 -2.98 12.83
CA GLY A 24 -5.52 -3.93 12.32
C GLY A 24 -6.46 -3.33 11.26
N PHE A 25 -6.76 -2.04 11.38
CA PHE A 25 -7.54 -1.28 10.39
C PHE A 25 -6.80 -1.06 9.06
N GLY A 26 -5.49 -0.83 9.09
CA GLY A 26 -4.71 -0.57 7.89
C GLY A 26 -4.64 -1.79 6.97
N LEU A 27 -4.54 -3.00 7.54
CA LEU A 27 -4.56 -4.24 6.78
C LEU A 27 -5.91 -4.49 6.12
N GLU A 28 -7.01 -4.21 6.82
CA GLU A 28 -8.36 -4.30 6.23
C GLU A 28 -8.57 -3.27 5.12
N PHE A 29 -8.05 -2.06 5.30
CA PHE A 29 -8.14 -1.02 4.27
C PHE A 29 -7.36 -1.39 3.00
N VAL A 30 -6.17 -1.97 3.15
CA VAL A 30 -5.39 -2.50 2.01
C VAL A 30 -6.17 -3.61 1.30
N ASN A 31 -6.80 -4.52 2.05
CA ASN A 31 -7.62 -5.58 1.49
C ASN A 31 -8.77 -5.02 0.65
N LEU A 32 -9.46 -4.00 1.14
CA LEU A 32 -10.55 -3.31 0.42
C LEU A 32 -10.07 -2.68 -0.90
N LEU A 33 -8.85 -2.14 -0.94
CA LEU A 33 -8.29 -1.57 -2.16
C LEU A 33 -7.89 -2.62 -3.18
N ILE A 34 -7.34 -3.74 -2.72
CA ILE A 34 -7.02 -4.89 -3.59
C ILE A 34 -8.31 -5.41 -4.24
N LEU A 35 -9.39 -5.55 -3.47
CA LEU A 35 -10.72 -5.88 -3.99
C LEU A 35 -11.24 -4.87 -5.02
N ARG A 36 -10.75 -3.63 -4.98
CA ARG A 36 -11.05 -2.56 -5.94
C ARG A 36 -10.03 -2.47 -7.08
N ASN A 37 -9.24 -3.51 -7.35
CA ASN A 37 -8.19 -3.58 -8.39
C ASN A 37 -6.92 -2.74 -8.13
N ALA A 38 -6.60 -2.41 -6.87
CA ALA A 38 -5.30 -1.80 -6.57
C ALA A 38 -4.18 -2.85 -6.72
N GLN A 39 -3.31 -2.65 -7.70
CA GLN A 39 -2.18 -3.56 -7.97
C GLN A 39 -0.85 -3.09 -7.38
N ASN A 40 -0.72 -1.81 -7.03
CA ASN A 40 0.55 -1.23 -6.56
C ASN A 40 0.36 -0.59 -5.20
N ILE A 41 0.82 -1.27 -4.15
CA ILE A 41 0.63 -0.85 -2.77
C ILE A 41 1.99 -0.71 -2.09
N SER A 42 2.24 0.46 -1.51
CA SER A 42 3.45 0.77 -0.74
C SER A 42 3.05 1.10 0.69
N LEU A 43 3.50 0.29 1.65
CA LEU A 43 3.29 0.57 3.07
C LEU A 43 4.58 1.08 3.70
N THR A 44 4.48 2.15 4.49
CA THR A 44 5.59 2.60 5.33
C THR A 44 5.42 2.08 6.74
N LEU A 45 6.45 1.42 7.25
CA LEU A 45 6.47 0.80 8.56
C LEU A 45 7.48 1.52 9.42
N GLN A 46 7.10 1.92 10.64
CA GLN A 46 8.05 2.50 11.59
C GLN A 46 8.92 1.42 12.26
N ASN A 47 8.41 0.18 12.33
CA ASN A 47 9.11 -0.99 12.86
C ASN A 47 9.20 -2.09 11.79
N VAL A 48 10.09 -3.05 11.98
CA VAL A 48 10.14 -4.28 11.16
C VAL A 48 8.81 -5.03 11.29
N ILE A 49 8.40 -5.77 10.26
CA ILE A 49 7.22 -6.65 10.31
C ILE A 49 7.50 -7.73 11.38
N GLU A 50 7.12 -7.46 12.62
CA GLU A 50 7.38 -8.36 13.75
C GLU A 50 6.27 -9.40 13.96
N TYR A 51 5.12 -9.23 13.31
CA TYR A 51 3.94 -10.08 13.53
C TYR A 51 3.68 -11.01 12.34
N GLY A 52 3.69 -12.33 12.58
CA GLY A 52 3.46 -13.36 11.54
C GLY A 52 2.15 -13.20 10.76
N TYR A 53 1.10 -12.65 11.37
CA TYR A 53 -0.17 -12.34 10.69
C TYR A 53 -0.01 -11.31 9.56
N GLN A 54 0.80 -10.29 9.77
CA GLN A 54 1.05 -9.27 8.76
C GLN A 54 1.81 -9.86 7.58
N HIS A 55 2.81 -10.70 7.87
CA HIS A 55 3.58 -11.41 6.85
C HIS A 55 2.69 -12.30 5.98
N MET A 56 1.86 -13.14 6.61
CA MET A 56 0.91 -14.01 5.91
C MET A 56 -0.02 -13.23 4.98
N ARG A 57 -0.56 -12.09 5.41
CA ARG A 57 -1.43 -11.26 4.54
C ARG A 57 -0.68 -10.69 3.35
N ILE A 58 0.55 -10.24 3.55
CA ILE A 58 1.38 -9.69 2.48
C ILE A 58 1.67 -10.77 1.43
N GLU A 59 2.04 -11.97 1.84
CA GLU A 59 2.27 -13.11 0.94
C GLU A 59 1.01 -13.49 0.15
N LEU A 60 -0.16 -13.47 0.79
CA LEU A 60 -1.45 -13.72 0.13
C LEU A 60 -1.75 -12.67 -0.96
N TRP A 61 -1.50 -11.40 -0.67
CA TRP A 61 -1.70 -10.32 -1.64
C TRP A 61 -0.70 -10.38 -2.80
N GLN A 62 0.57 -10.69 -2.50
CA GLN A 62 1.59 -10.90 -3.53
C GLN A 62 1.26 -12.08 -4.44
N SER A 63 0.76 -13.18 -3.87
CA SER A 63 0.29 -14.35 -4.63
C SER A 63 -0.93 -14.04 -5.50
N SER A 64 -1.71 -13.02 -5.13
CA SER A 64 -2.85 -12.52 -5.91
C SER A 64 -2.45 -11.55 -7.03
N GLY A 65 -1.13 -11.35 -7.26
CA GLY A 65 -0.61 -10.48 -8.32
C GLY A 65 -0.49 -9.01 -7.93
N VAL A 66 -0.61 -8.67 -6.64
CA VAL A 66 -0.42 -7.29 -6.14
C VAL A 66 1.06 -7.05 -5.84
N SER A 67 1.63 -6.02 -6.47
CA SER A 67 2.98 -5.55 -6.14
C SER A 67 2.96 -4.83 -4.79
N PHE A 68 3.62 -5.44 -3.82
CA PHE A 68 3.71 -4.93 -2.47
C PHE A 68 5.12 -4.49 -2.15
N LYS A 69 5.32 -3.20 -1.86
CA LYS A 69 6.61 -2.62 -1.49
C LYS A 69 6.63 -2.28 0.00
N ASN A 70 7.47 -3.01 0.74
CA ASN A 70 7.72 -2.77 2.16
C ASN A 70 8.74 -1.64 2.33
N LEU A 71 8.30 -0.51 2.89
CA LEU A 71 9.17 0.63 3.21
C LEU A 71 9.39 0.69 4.72
N ILE A 72 10.41 -0.02 5.20
CA ILE A 72 10.74 -0.10 6.63
C ILE A 72 11.58 1.11 7.05
N CYS A 73 11.32 1.64 8.26
CA CYS A 73 12.07 2.70 8.95
C CYS A 73 12.06 4.08 8.28
N LEU A 74 11.04 4.41 7.48
CA LEU A 74 10.90 5.75 6.90
C LEU A 74 9.95 6.62 7.72
N TYR A 75 10.52 7.55 8.48
CA TYR A 75 9.77 8.61 9.13
C TYR A 75 9.18 9.55 8.08
N ALA A 76 7.87 9.46 7.84
CA ALA A 76 7.13 10.49 7.09
C ALA A 76 7.17 11.86 7.79
N SER A 77 7.49 11.90 9.09
CA SER A 77 7.74 13.14 9.82
C SER A 77 9.07 13.80 9.44
N LYS A 78 10.00 13.10 8.77
CA LYS A 78 11.26 13.66 8.27
C LYS A 78 11.17 13.91 6.77
N ARG A 79 11.69 15.05 6.32
CA ARG A 79 11.69 15.44 4.90
C ARG A 79 12.38 14.40 4.01
N ASP A 80 13.46 13.81 4.48
CA ASP A 80 14.21 12.79 3.73
C ASP A 80 13.45 11.47 3.64
N GLY A 81 12.74 11.09 4.70
CA GLY A 81 11.83 9.94 4.69
C GLY A 81 10.72 10.12 3.67
N CYS A 82 10.04 11.28 3.66
CA CYS A 82 9.02 11.60 2.66
C CYS A 82 9.54 11.54 1.22
N LYS A 83 10.72 12.12 0.95
CA LYS A 83 11.33 12.05 -0.38
C LYS A 83 11.58 10.61 -0.81
N LEU A 84 12.06 9.76 0.09
CA LEU A 84 12.34 8.36 -0.24
C LEU A 84 11.04 7.58 -0.48
N ILE A 85 10.03 7.77 0.37
CA ILE A 85 8.70 7.14 0.21
C ILE A 85 8.11 7.46 -1.16
N LEU A 86 8.14 8.75 -1.56
CA LEU A 86 7.63 9.18 -2.85
C LEU A 86 8.47 8.62 -4.01
N LYS A 87 9.80 8.61 -3.90
CA LYS A 87 10.67 8.01 -4.92
C LYS A 87 10.37 6.52 -5.11
N THR A 88 10.20 5.77 -4.03
CA THR A 88 9.91 4.34 -4.14
C THR A 88 8.50 4.06 -4.67
N ALA A 89 7.53 4.91 -4.34
CA ALA A 89 6.18 4.79 -4.90
C ALA A 89 6.12 5.11 -6.40
N LEU A 90 6.98 6.03 -6.88
CA LEU A 90 7.06 6.43 -8.28
C LEU A 90 7.92 5.48 -9.12
N SER A 91 8.94 4.87 -8.51
CA SER A 91 9.74 3.83 -9.16
C SER A 91 8.87 2.59 -9.31
N LYS A 92 8.38 2.30 -10.52
CA LYS A 92 7.72 1.03 -10.85
C LYS A 92 8.66 -0.13 -10.61
#